data_AF-A0A5K1FRM4-F1
#
_entry.id   AF-A0A5K1FRM4-F1
#
_cell.length_a   1.000
_cell.length_b   1.000
_cell.length_c   1.000
_cell.angle_alpha   90.00
_cell.angle_beta   90.00
_cell.angle_gamma   90.00
#
_symmetry.space_group_name_H-M   'P 1'
#
loop_
_entity.id
_entity.type
_entity.pdbx_description
1 polymer ?
#
loop_
_entity_poly.entity_id
_entity_poly.type
_entity_poly.pdbx_seq_one_letter_code
_entity_poly.pdbx_strand_id
1 'polypeptide(L)'
;MKGFFSNARALLAEGGEVHVSHKLTYPYDEWHVEEIAEHNGLQLIKCVPFRISDYPGYSNKRGYGNDGLSDTSFPLGASGTFKFTAADQNSVRPRPTPTCFPVICRRRKISKREV
;
A
#
# COMPACT_ATOMS: atom_id res chain seq x y z
N MET A 1 4.40 -3.68 9.47
CA MET A 1 4.85 -3.76 8.06
C MET A 1 6.31 -4.21 7.92
N LYS A 2 7.29 -3.61 8.62
CA LYS A 2 8.72 -4.02 8.53
C LYS A 2 8.96 -5.53 8.73
N GLY A 3 8.47 -6.11 9.84
CA GLY A 3 8.61 -7.55 10.09
C GLY A 3 7.93 -8.44 9.04
N PHE A 4 6.79 -8.00 8.50
CA PHE A 4 6.12 -8.70 7.40
C PHE A 4 7.01 -8.74 6.15
N PHE A 5 7.54 -7.59 5.72
CA PHE A 5 8.38 -7.52 4.52
C PHE A 5 9.71 -8.26 4.66
N SER A 6 10.35 -8.17 5.84
CA SER A 6 11.57 -8.94 6.13
C SER A 6 11.32 -10.45 5.99
N ASN A 7 10.24 -10.95 6.61
CA ASN A 7 9.88 -12.37 6.51
C ASN A 7 9.48 -12.76 5.08
N ALA A 8 8.69 -11.93 4.40
CA ALA A 8 8.28 -12.19 3.02
C ALA A 8 9.49 -12.23 2.08
N ARG A 9 10.48 -11.35 2.27
CA ARG A 9 11.73 -11.35 1.51
C ARG A 9 12.52 -12.64 1.69
N ALA A 10 12.55 -13.20 2.89
CA ALA A 10 13.24 -14.46 3.17
C ALA A 10 12.52 -15.68 2.56
N LEU A 11 11.20 -15.61 2.41
CA LEU A 11 10.37 -16.70 1.85
C LEU A 11 10.19 -16.62 0.32
N LEU A 12 10.62 -15.54 -0.31
CA LEU A 12 10.50 -15.34 -1.76
C LEU A 12 11.46 -16.27 -2.51
N ALA A 13 10.89 -17.16 -3.32
CA ALA A 13 11.61 -17.91 -4.34
C ALA A 13 11.96 -17.01 -5.54
N GLU A 14 12.82 -17.51 -6.43
CA GLU A 14 13.13 -16.85 -7.69
C GLU A 14 11.85 -16.58 -8.51
N GLY A 15 11.69 -15.36 -8.99
CA GLY A 15 10.49 -14.92 -9.72
C GLY A 15 9.23 -14.72 -8.85
N GLY A 16 9.31 -14.93 -7.53
CA GLY A 16 8.17 -14.72 -6.63
C GLY A 16 7.79 -13.25 -6.46
N GLU A 17 6.55 -13.00 -6.04
CA GLU A 17 6.03 -11.65 -5.77
C GLU A 17 5.36 -11.54 -4.39
N VAL A 18 5.47 -10.37 -3.77
CA VAL A 18 4.72 -9.99 -2.56
C VAL A 18 3.66 -8.99 -2.95
N HIS A 19 2.39 -9.30 -2.69
CA HIS A 19 1.27 -8.40 -3.00
C HIS A 19 0.68 -7.82 -1.72
N VAL A 20 0.53 -6.51 -1.66
CA VAL A 20 -0.08 -5.80 -0.53
C VAL A 20 -1.18 -4.91 -1.05
N SER A 21 -2.43 -5.22 -0.72
CA SER A 21 -3.59 -4.36 -0.97
C SER A 21 -3.74 -3.36 0.16
N HIS A 22 -3.67 -2.06 -0.14
CA HIS A 22 -3.69 -1.00 0.85
C HIS A 22 -4.53 0.20 0.39
N LYS A 23 -5.06 0.96 1.36
CA LYS A 23 -5.74 2.22 1.08
C LYS A 23 -4.72 3.29 0.67
N LEU A 24 -5.09 4.08 -0.34
CA LEU A 24 -4.24 5.13 -0.93
C LEU A 24 -4.61 6.54 -0.43
N THR A 25 -5.45 6.61 0.60
CA THR A 25 -5.94 7.88 1.15
C THR A 25 -5.64 7.98 2.64
N TYR A 26 -5.50 9.21 3.12
CA TYR A 26 -5.39 9.53 4.54
C TYR A 26 -6.42 8.78 5.40
N PRO A 27 -6.02 8.27 6.58
CA PRO A 27 -4.68 8.33 7.19
C PRO A 27 -3.73 7.20 6.76
N TYR A 28 -4.15 6.35 5.81
CA TYR A 28 -3.46 5.10 5.53
C TYR A 28 -2.29 5.26 4.57
N ASP A 29 -2.33 6.23 3.66
CA ASP A 29 -1.22 6.54 2.75
C ASP A 29 0.07 6.95 3.49
N GLU A 30 -0.05 7.56 4.68
CA GLU A 30 1.04 7.86 5.62
C GLU A 30 1.77 6.60 6.16
N TRP A 31 1.36 5.39 5.78
CA TRP A 31 2.08 4.18 6.13
C TRP A 31 3.27 3.91 5.20
N HIS A 32 3.41 4.66 4.11
CA HIS A 32 4.57 4.62 3.21
C HIS A 32 4.98 3.20 2.78
N VAL A 33 4.01 2.39 2.34
CA VAL A 33 4.18 0.94 2.07
C VAL A 33 5.38 0.66 1.15
N GLU A 34 5.53 1.46 0.10
CA GLU A 34 6.62 1.36 -0.86
C GLU A 34 7.99 1.58 -0.21
N GLU A 35 8.15 2.65 0.57
CA GLU A 35 9.41 2.97 1.26
C GLU A 35 9.78 1.91 2.30
N ILE A 36 8.79 1.36 3.01
CA ILE A 36 9.03 0.28 3.98
C ILE A 36 9.48 -0.98 3.23
N ALA A 37 8.85 -1.35 2.11
CA ALA A 37 9.24 -2.51 1.32
C ALA A 37 10.65 -2.36 0.76
N GLU A 38 11.00 -1.18 0.23
CA GLU A 38 12.33 -0.87 -0.28
C GLU A 38 13.42 -1.04 0.79
N HIS A 39 13.21 -0.48 1.98
CA HIS A 39 14.13 -0.68 3.11
C HIS A 39 14.28 -2.14 3.55
N ASN A 40 13.36 -3.02 3.17
CA ASN A 40 13.42 -4.45 3.47
C ASN A 40 13.87 -5.30 2.26
N GLY A 41 14.56 -4.68 1.28
CA GLY A 41 15.17 -5.41 0.17
C GLY A 41 14.17 -5.92 -0.88
N LEU A 42 13.01 -5.28 -0.96
CA LEU A 42 12.01 -5.51 -2.00
C LEU A 42 11.99 -4.34 -2.97
N GLN A 43 11.60 -4.58 -4.22
CA GLN A 43 11.44 -3.55 -5.24
C GLN A 43 10.01 -3.54 -5.75
N LEU A 44 9.42 -2.35 -5.86
CA LEU A 44 8.10 -2.19 -6.47
C LEU A 44 8.17 -2.53 -7.96
N ILE A 45 7.35 -3.47 -8.40
CA ILE A 45 7.11 -3.76 -9.81
C ILE A 45 6.05 -2.80 -10.34
N LYS A 46 4.90 -2.73 -9.66
CA LYS A 46 3.75 -1.89 -10.03
C LYS A 46 2.73 -1.78 -8.89
N CYS A 47 1.90 -0.76 -9.01
CA CYS A 47 0.77 -0.43 -8.15
C CYS A 47 -0.50 -0.49 -9.03
N VAL A 48 -1.38 -1.46 -8.82
CA VAL A 48 -2.62 -1.61 -9.62
C VAL A 48 -3.85 -1.21 -8.80
N PRO A 49 -4.90 -0.62 -9.41
CA PRO A 49 -6.12 -0.30 -8.67
C PRO A 49 -6.75 -1.56 -8.04
N PHE A 50 -7.15 -1.46 -6.78
CA PHE A 50 -7.92 -2.51 -6.13
C PHE A 50 -9.38 -2.40 -6.57
N ARG A 51 -9.95 -3.51 -7.08
CA ARG A 51 -11.37 -3.58 -7.45
C ARG A 51 -12.01 -4.72 -6.69
N ILE A 52 -13.09 -4.41 -5.96
CA ILE A 52 -13.84 -5.42 -5.21
C ILE A 52 -14.43 -6.51 -6.13
N SER A 53 -14.74 -6.15 -7.38
CA SER A 53 -15.24 -7.09 -8.41
C SER A 53 -14.28 -8.23 -8.72
N ASP A 54 -12.98 -8.01 -8.51
CA ASP A 54 -11.94 -9.00 -8.82
C ASP A 54 -11.85 -10.08 -7.72
N TYR A 55 -12.58 -9.91 -6.60
CA TYR A 55 -12.60 -10.81 -5.45
C TYR A 55 -14.03 -11.18 -5.05
N PRO A 56 -14.69 -12.10 -5.78
CA PRO A 56 -16.04 -12.56 -5.45
C PRO A 56 -16.12 -13.07 -4.02
N GLY A 57 -17.14 -12.61 -3.27
CA GLY A 57 -17.33 -12.97 -1.86
C GLY A 57 -16.54 -12.12 -0.86
N TYR A 58 -15.65 -11.24 -1.32
CA TYR A 58 -15.03 -10.26 -0.43
C TYR A 58 -16.05 -9.20 0.01
N SER A 59 -16.21 -9.07 1.32
CA SER A 59 -16.99 -8.00 1.95
C SER A 59 -16.17 -7.39 3.08
N ASN A 60 -15.85 -6.10 2.97
CA ASN A 60 -15.07 -5.42 3.99
C ASN A 60 -15.96 -5.09 5.19
N LYS A 61 -15.45 -5.34 6.39
CA LYS A 61 -16.14 -5.06 7.65
C LYS A 61 -15.29 -4.23 8.58
N ARG A 62 -15.92 -3.34 9.34
CA ARG A 62 -15.27 -2.56 10.38
C ARG A 62 -14.84 -3.52 11.49
N GLY A 63 -13.64 -3.28 12.00
CA GLY A 63 -13.17 -3.96 13.21
C GLY A 63 -13.85 -3.38 14.44
N TYR A 64 -13.14 -3.44 15.58
CA TYR A 64 -13.62 -2.90 16.84
C TYR A 64 -13.68 -1.37 16.84
N GLY A 65 -14.74 -0.81 17.43
CA GLY A 65 -14.94 0.63 17.60
C GLY A 65 -16.00 0.92 18.67
N ASN A 66 -15.89 2.07 19.34
CA ASN A 66 -16.82 2.49 20.40
C ASN A 66 -18.14 3.06 19.85
N ASP A 67 -18.31 3.10 18.53
CA ASP A 67 -19.48 3.66 17.84
C ASP A 67 -20.59 2.62 17.60
N GLY A 68 -20.41 1.37 18.07
CA GLY A 68 -21.39 0.29 17.91
C GLY A 68 -21.52 -0.22 16.47
N LEU A 69 -20.61 0.16 15.57
CA LEU A 69 -20.64 -0.19 14.15
C LEU A 69 -19.69 -1.34 13.79
N SER A 70 -19.32 -2.17 14.77
CA SER A 70 -18.56 -3.41 14.53
C SER A 70 -19.26 -4.29 13.50
N ASP A 71 -18.47 -5.00 12.69
CA ASP A 71 -18.92 -5.92 11.64
C ASP A 71 -19.77 -5.29 10.51
N THR A 72 -20.05 -3.98 10.56
CA THR A 72 -20.70 -3.26 9.46
C THR A 72 -19.72 -2.97 8.33
N SER A 73 -20.22 -2.77 7.11
CA SER A 73 -19.38 -2.36 5.97
C SER A 73 -18.98 -0.89 6.05
N PHE A 74 -17.94 -0.50 5.33
CA PHE A 74 -17.51 0.89 5.20
C PHE A 74 -17.10 1.24 3.75
N PRO A 75 -17.09 2.53 3.36
CA PRO A 75 -16.59 2.92 2.04
C PRO A 75 -15.12 2.53 1.83
N LEU A 76 -14.82 1.76 0.80
CA LEU A 76 -13.45 1.35 0.49
C LEU A 76 -12.57 2.55 0.08
N GLY A 77 -13.12 3.53 -0.63
CA GLY A 77 -12.34 4.67 -1.14
C GLY A 77 -11.28 4.23 -2.16
N ALA A 78 -10.27 5.08 -2.39
CA ALA A 78 -9.17 4.71 -3.28
C ALA A 78 -8.23 3.70 -2.57
N SER A 79 -8.06 2.55 -3.20
CA SER A 79 -7.20 1.46 -2.76
C SER A 79 -6.42 0.89 -3.94
N GLY A 80 -5.24 0.34 -3.67
CA GLY A 80 -4.38 -0.27 -4.68
C GLY A 80 -3.66 -1.49 -4.14
N THR A 81 -3.27 -2.38 -5.05
CA THR A 81 -2.42 -3.53 -4.77
C THR A 81 -1.01 -3.25 -5.27
N PHE A 82 -0.09 -3.11 -4.32
CA PHE A 82 1.34 -2.99 -4.58
C PHE A 82 1.91 -4.39 -4.81
N LYS A 83 2.68 -4.56 -5.89
CA LYS A 83 3.36 -5.81 -6.21
C LYS A 83 4.86 -5.60 -6.14
N PHE A 84 5.52 -6.37 -5.30
CA PHE A 84 6.96 -6.28 -5.08
C PHE A 84 7.67 -7.58 -5.47
N THR A 85 8.92 -7.47 -5.88
CA THR A 85 9.84 -8.59 -6.05
C THR A 85 11.07 -8.41 -5.16
N ALA A 86 11.90 -9.44 -5.03
CA ALA A 86 13.21 -9.31 -4.40
C ALA A 86 14.08 -8.29 -5.16
N ALA A 87 14.70 -7.36 -4.44
CA ALA A 87 15.67 -6.46 -5.06
C ALA A 87 16.92 -7.23 -5.50
N ASP A 88 17.35 -7.02 -6.75
CA ASP A 88 18.67 -7.44 -7.21
C ASP A 88 19.75 -6.50 -6.64
N GLN A 89 20.81 -7.08 -6.07
CA GLN A 89 21.92 -6.34 -5.47
C GLN A 89 22.87 -5.72 -6.52
N ASN A 90 22.75 -6.11 -7.80
CA ASN A 90 23.62 -5.61 -8.88
C ASN A 90 23.03 -4.50 -9.75
N SER A 91 21.78 -4.09 -9.52
CA SER A 91 21.20 -2.97 -10.26
C SER A 91 21.55 -1.64 -9.58
N VAL A 92 22.51 -0.89 -10.14
CA VAL A 92 22.65 0.55 -9.83
C VAL A 92 21.35 1.22 -10.24
N ARG A 93 20.52 1.62 -9.27
CA ARG A 93 19.22 2.24 -9.57
C ARG A 93 19.34 3.76 -9.68
N PRO A 94 18.81 4.38 -10.75
CA PRO A 94 18.29 5.75 -10.65
C PRO A 94 17.14 5.75 -9.65
N ARG A 95 17.01 6.82 -8.85
CA ARG A 95 15.87 7.00 -7.92
C ARG A 95 14.55 6.72 -8.65
N PRO A 96 13.72 5.78 -8.18
CA PRO A 96 12.37 5.67 -8.73
C PRO A 96 11.67 7.01 -8.48
N THR A 97 11.15 7.60 -9.55
CA THR A 97 10.22 8.72 -9.40
C THR A 97 8.93 8.15 -8.79
N PRO A 98 8.34 8.83 -7.78
CA PRO A 98 7.16 8.34 -7.09
C PRO A 98 6.01 8.29 -8.08
N THR A 99 5.78 7.10 -8.66
CA THR A 99 4.80 6.91 -9.72
C THR A 99 4.02 5.62 -9.47
N CYS A 100 3.51 5.44 -8.24
CA CYS A 100 2.10 5.08 -8.20
C CYS A 100 1.36 6.31 -8.75
N PHE A 101 0.82 6.19 -9.97
CA PHE A 101 0.21 7.23 -10.83
C PHE A 101 -0.57 8.33 -10.08
N PRO A 102 -0.81 9.52 -10.71
CA PRO A 102 -1.55 10.62 -10.11
C PRO A 102 -3.04 10.29 -10.01
N VAL A 103 -3.41 9.38 -9.11
CA VAL A 103 -4.79 9.23 -8.67
C VAL A 103 -4.94 10.06 -7.40
N ILE A 104 -4.91 11.38 -7.59
CA ILE A 104 -5.54 12.38 -6.74
C ILE A 104 -5.34 12.12 -5.23
N CYS A 105 -4.09 12.06 -4.75
CA CYS A 105 -3.83 12.57 -3.41
C CYS A 105 -3.62 14.08 -3.57
N ARG A 106 -4.72 14.85 -3.65
CA ARG A 106 -4.63 16.29 -3.41
C ARG A 106 -4.11 16.42 -1.99
N ARG A 107 -2.79 16.62 -1.82
CA ARG A 107 -2.25 17.25 -0.63
C ARG A 107 -3.10 18.51 -0.44
N ARG A 108 -4.05 18.49 0.51
CA ARG A 108 -4.61 19.74 1.01
C ARG A 108 -3.39 20.47 1.56
N LYS A 109 -2.90 21.47 0.83
CA LYS A 109 -2.05 22.50 1.42
C LYS A 109 -2.82 22.95 2.66
N ILE A 110 -2.32 22.61 3.84
CA ILE A 110 -2.75 23.27 5.06
C ILE A 110 -2.35 24.72 4.83
N SER A 111 -3.31 25.54 4.41
CA SER A 111 -3.21 26.98 4.58
C SER A 111 -3.03 27.16 6.09
N LYS A 112 -1.84 27.61 6.49
CA LYS A 112 -1.70 28.29 7.77
C LYS A 112 -2.75 29.39 7.75
N ARG A 113 -3.76 29.28 8.62
CA ARG A 113 -4.51 30.45 9.04
C ARG A 113 -3.60 31.17 10.01
N GLU A 114 -3.17 32.37 9.64
CA GLU A 114 -2.79 33.37 10.62
C GLU A 114 -3.97 33.56 11.59
N VAL A 115 -3.68 33.40 12.87
CA VAL A 115 -4.33 34.10 13.97
C VAL A 115 -3.20 34.69 14.81
#